data_AF-H9FJR7-F1
#
_entry.id   AF-H9FJR7-F1
#
_cell.length_a   1.000
_cell.length_b   1.000
_cell.length_c   1.000
_cell.angle_alpha   90.00
_cell.angle_beta   90.00
_cell.angle_gamma   90.00
#
_symmetry.space_group_name_H-M   'P 1'
#
loop_
_entity.id
_entity.type
_entity.pdbx_description
1 polymer ?
#
loop_
_entity_poly.entity_id
_entity_poly.type
_entity_poly.pdbx_seq_one_letter_code
_entity_poly.pdbx_strand_id
1 'polypeptide(L)'
;FQVWMCGGEIEIIPCSRVGHIFRNDNPYSFPKDRMKTVERNLVRVAEVWLDEYKELFYGHGDHLIDQGLDVGNLTQQRELRKKLKCKSFKWYLENVFPDLKAPIVRASG
;
A
#
# COMPACT_ATOMS: atom_id res chain seq x y z
N PHE A 1 4.97 -4.16 -1.65
CA PHE A 1 6.07 -3.19 -1.45
C PHE A 1 7.20 -3.76 -0.61
N GLN A 2 6.97 -4.12 0.65
CA GLN A 2 8.03 -4.60 1.57
C GLN A 2 8.98 -5.64 0.96
N VAL A 3 8.46 -6.76 0.44
CA VAL A 3 9.30 -7.86 -0.09
C VAL A 3 10.27 -7.35 -1.16
N TRP A 4 9.73 -6.76 -2.24
CA TRP A 4 10.52 -6.18 -3.33
C TRP A 4 11.52 -5.12 -2.88
N MET A 5 11.05 -4.13 -2.11
CA MET A 5 11.89 -3.00 -1.70
C MET A 5 12.97 -3.39 -0.69
N CYS A 6 12.81 -4.50 0.02
CA CYS A 6 13.76 -4.95 1.04
C CYS A 6 14.60 -6.17 0.60
N GLY A 7 14.66 -6.45 -0.70
CA GLY A 7 15.60 -7.43 -1.29
C GLY A 7 15.06 -8.83 -1.56
N GLY A 8 13.75 -9.04 -1.42
CA GLY A 8 13.08 -10.26 -1.89
C GLY A 8 12.38 -10.07 -3.23
N GLU A 9 11.74 -11.13 -3.70
CA GLU A 9 10.98 -11.16 -4.96
C GLU A 9 9.62 -11.86 -4.76
N ILE A 10 8.69 -11.62 -5.69
CA ILE A 10 7.37 -12.24 -5.70
C ILE A 10 7.17 -12.91 -7.06
N GLU A 11 6.93 -14.22 -7.05
CA GLU A 11 6.72 -15.02 -8.25
C GLU A 11 5.33 -15.67 -8.26
N ILE A 12 4.74 -15.77 -9.45
CA ILE A 12 3.55 -16.58 -9.70
C ILE A 12 4.01 -17.86 -10.39
N ILE A 13 3.92 -19.01 -9.70
CA ILE A 13 4.41 -20.29 -10.19
C ILE A 13 3.32 -21.03 -10.96
N PRO A 14 3.40 -21.17 -12.31
CA PRO A 14 2.32 -21.76 -13.10
C PRO A 14 2.08 -23.24 -12.82
N CYS A 15 3.05 -23.96 -12.26
CA CYS A 15 2.93 -25.37 -11.93
C CYS A 15 2.23 -25.62 -10.58
N SER A 16 2.16 -24.62 -9.70
CA SER A 16 1.46 -24.72 -8.42
C SER A 16 0.02 -24.23 -8.59
N ARG A 17 -0.96 -25.09 -8.28
CA ARG A 17 -2.38 -24.80 -8.52
C ARG A 17 -3.18 -24.89 -7.22
N VAL A 18 -3.84 -23.80 -6.87
CA VAL A 18 -4.78 -23.71 -5.74
C VAL A 18 -6.04 -23.00 -6.23
N GLY A 19 -7.20 -23.63 -6.04
CA GLY A 19 -8.49 -23.01 -6.37
C GLY A 19 -8.92 -22.01 -5.29
N HIS A 20 -9.42 -20.85 -5.71
CA HIS A 20 -9.99 -19.83 -4.81
C HIS A 20 -11.42 -19.50 -5.24
N ILE A 21 -12.38 -19.55 -4.30
CA ILE A 21 -13.75 -19.09 -4.53
C ILE A 21 -13.80 -17.59 -4.33
N PHE A 22 -13.74 -16.83 -5.43
CA PHE A 22 -13.89 -15.38 -5.39
C PHE A 22 -15.31 -14.99 -4.95
N ARG A 23 -15.40 -13.99 -4.08
CA ARG A 23 -16.65 -13.45 -3.54
C ARG A 23 -16.66 -11.95 -3.74
N ASN A 24 -17.85 -11.39 -3.93
CA ASN A 24 -18.03 -9.93 -4.04
C ASN A 24 -18.01 -9.25 -2.67
N ASP A 25 -18.49 -9.94 -1.63
CA ASP A 25 -18.65 -9.39 -0.28
C ASP A 25 -17.99 -10.26 0.79
N ASN A 26 -17.60 -9.60 1.87
CA ASN A 26 -17.04 -10.24 3.05
C ASN A 26 -18.18 -10.88 3.88
N PRO A 27 -18.11 -12.19 4.18
CA PRO A 27 -19.17 -12.90 4.93
C PRO A 27 -19.10 -12.66 6.45
N TYR A 28 -18.09 -11.92 6.92
CA TYR A 28 -17.84 -11.66 8.33
C TYR A 28 -18.08 -10.19 8.65
N SER A 29 -18.48 -9.91 9.89
CA SER A 29 -18.60 -8.55 10.39
C SER A 29 -17.23 -7.93 10.67
N PHE A 30 -17.14 -6.63 10.45
CA PHE A 30 -16.00 -5.84 10.89
C PHE A 30 -16.35 -5.27 12.29
N PRO A 31 -15.44 -5.33 13.28
CA PRO A 31 -15.70 -4.74 14.61
C PRO A 31 -15.96 -3.23 14.56
N LYS A 32 -15.41 -2.57 13.53
CA LYS A 32 -15.72 -1.20 13.13
C LYS A 32 -16.38 -1.23 11.76
N ASP A 33 -16.55 -0.07 11.14
CA ASP A 33 -16.93 0.00 9.73
C ASP A 33 -15.87 -0.63 8.80
N ARG A 34 -16.35 -1.40 7.80
CA ARG A 34 -15.50 -2.10 6.81
C ARG A 34 -14.66 -1.11 6.02
N MET A 35 -15.29 -0.07 5.48
CA MET A 35 -14.62 0.93 4.64
C MET A 35 -13.54 1.62 5.44
N LYS A 36 -13.86 2.13 6.63
CA LYS A 36 -12.88 2.76 7.52
C LYS A 36 -11.72 1.84 7.88
N THR A 37 -11.97 0.54 8.04
CA THR A 37 -10.90 -0.44 8.33
C THR A 37 -9.97 -0.61 7.14
N VAL A 38 -10.52 -0.75 5.93
CA VAL A 38 -9.75 -0.90 4.69
C VAL A 38 -8.94 0.38 4.42
N GLU A 39 -9.58 1.54 4.50
CA GLU A 39 -8.96 2.85 4.33
C GLU A 39 -7.80 3.06 5.30
N ARG A 40 -8.02 2.79 6.60
CA ARG A 40 -6.96 2.88 7.62
C ARG A 40 -5.77 2.00 7.27
N ASN A 41 -6.00 0.78 6.80
CA ASN A 41 -4.93 -0.15 6.45
C ASN A 41 -4.17 0.32 5.19
N LEU A 42 -4.87 0.83 4.18
CA LEU A 42 -4.24 1.38 2.97
C LEU A 42 -3.38 2.60 3.29
N VAL A 43 -3.90 3.53 4.09
CA VAL A 43 -3.16 4.73 4.52
C VAL A 43 -1.91 4.34 5.32
N ARG A 44 -2.00 3.35 6.22
CA ARG A 44 -0.82 2.82 6.93
C ARG A 44 0.26 2.27 6.00
N VAL A 45 -0.13 1.64 4.89
CA VAL A 45 0.81 1.18 3.85
C VAL A 45 1.40 2.39 3.12
N ALA A 46 0.58 3.35 2.71
CA ALA A 46 1.01 4.56 2.02
C ALA A 46 2.05 5.34 2.82
N GLU A 47 1.76 5.60 4.10
CA GLU A 47 2.63 6.34 5.03
C GLU A 47 3.98 5.68 5.33
N VAL A 48 4.12 4.38 5.07
CA VAL A 48 5.34 3.63 5.34
C VAL A 48 6.12 3.34 4.06
N TRP A 49 5.45 3.12 2.93
CA TRP A 49 6.06 2.50 1.75
C TRP A 49 6.02 3.34 0.47
N LEU A 50 5.16 4.35 0.35
CA LEU A 50 4.97 5.08 -0.91
C LEU A 50 5.83 6.35 -1.03
N ASP A 51 6.58 6.72 0.01
CA ASP A 51 7.42 7.94 0.01
C ASP A 51 6.61 9.18 -0.46
N GLU A 52 7.15 10.00 -1.36
CA GLU A 52 6.46 11.16 -1.94
C GLU A 52 5.26 10.80 -2.83
N TYR A 53 5.17 9.55 -3.31
CA TYR A 53 4.08 9.09 -4.18
C TYR A 53 2.79 8.84 -3.40
N LYS A 54 2.82 8.88 -2.06
CA LYS A 54 1.61 8.83 -1.25
C LYS A 54 0.66 10.00 -1.55
N GLU A 55 1.18 11.13 -2.05
CA GLU A 55 0.34 12.27 -2.46
C GLU A 55 -0.57 11.91 -3.64
N LEU A 56 -0.15 10.99 -4.52
CA LEU A 56 -1.02 10.48 -5.59
C LEU A 56 -2.13 9.60 -5.04
N PHE A 57 -1.79 8.75 -4.06
CA PHE A 57 -2.78 7.94 -3.35
C PHE A 57 -3.82 8.82 -2.66
N TYR A 58 -3.38 9.89 -2.00
CA TYR A 58 -4.26 10.84 -1.33
C TYR A 58 -5.09 11.68 -2.31
N GLY A 59 -4.53 12.11 -3.45
CA GLY A 59 -5.29 12.87 -4.46
C GLY A 59 -6.40 12.07 -5.15
N HIS A 60 -6.35 10.74 -5.13
CA HIS A 60 -7.46 9.88 -5.56
C HIS A 60 -8.46 9.57 -4.43
N GLY A 61 -8.13 9.94 -3.20
CA GLY A 61 -8.86 9.62 -2.00
C GLY A 61 -8.91 10.80 -1.04
N ASP A 62 -9.31 11.98 -1.53
CA ASP A 62 -9.33 13.21 -0.72
C ASP A 62 -10.10 13.05 0.60
N HIS A 63 -11.16 12.24 0.59
CA HIS A 63 -11.93 11.84 1.78
C HIS A 63 -11.08 11.20 2.89
N LEU A 64 -9.91 10.64 2.57
CA LEU A 64 -8.98 10.04 3.53
C LEU A 64 -8.20 11.10 4.33
N ILE A 65 -7.93 12.26 3.71
CA ILE A 65 -7.28 13.41 4.36
C ILE A 65 -8.31 14.16 5.21
N ASP A 66 -9.47 14.43 4.63
CA ASP A 66 -10.50 15.29 5.24
C ASP A 66 -11.15 14.67 6.49
N GLN A 67 -11.15 13.34 6.60
CA GLN A 67 -11.77 12.64 7.72
C GLN A 67 -10.89 12.54 8.98
N GLY A 68 -9.66 13.06 8.97
CA GLY A 68 -8.78 13.00 10.15
C GLY A 68 -8.53 11.57 10.64
N LEU A 69 -8.37 10.63 9.70
CA LEU A 69 -8.31 9.19 9.96
C LEU A 69 -7.16 8.83 10.92
N ASP A 70 -7.47 8.26 12.08
CA ASP A 70 -6.45 7.77 13.01
C ASP A 70 -5.81 6.47 12.50
N VAL A 71 -4.63 6.63 11.91
CA VAL A 71 -3.79 5.53 11.41
C VAL A 71 -3.01 4.84 12.52
N GLY A 72 -2.99 5.38 13.74
CA GLY A 72 -2.19 4.91 14.86
C GLY A 72 -0.68 5.09 14.67
N ASN A 73 0.09 4.57 15.63
CA ASN A 73 1.55 4.64 15.61
C ASN A 73 2.15 3.75 14.47
N LEU A 74 3.10 4.31 13.72
CA LEU A 74 3.80 3.66 12.60
C LEU A 74 5.32 3.56 12.81
N THR A 75 5.82 3.90 13.99
CA THR A 75 7.26 3.95 14.32
C THR A 75 7.91 2.59 14.08
N GLN A 76 7.32 1.50 14.57
CA GLN A 76 7.89 0.16 14.39
C GLN A 76 8.04 -0.22 12.91
N GLN A 77 7.07 0.11 12.07
CA GLN A 77 7.11 -0.17 10.63
C GLN A 77 8.18 0.68 9.93
N ARG A 78 8.30 1.96 10.31
CA ARG A 78 9.34 2.86 9.78
C ARG A 78 10.74 2.42 10.21
N GLU A 79 10.91 2.01 11.47
CA GLU A 79 12.16 1.47 12.00
C GLU A 79 12.55 0.17 11.32
N LEU A 80 11.59 -0.73 11.07
CA LEU A 80 11.83 -1.97 10.34
C LEU A 80 12.34 -1.67 8.92
N ARG A 81 11.70 -0.75 8.19
CA ARG A 81 12.12 -0.34 6.85
C ARG A 81 13.56 0.21 6.86
N LYS A 82 13.90 1.01 7.86
CA LYS A 82 15.28 1.53 8.06
C LYS A 82 16.27 0.40 8.37
N LYS A 83 15.93 -0.48 9.31
CA LYS A 83 16.77 -1.61 9.73
C LYS A 83 17.10 -2.55 8.58
N LEU A 84 16.13 -2.84 7.72
CA LEU A 84 16.29 -3.68 6.54
C LEU A 84 16.95 -2.97 5.34
N LYS A 85 17.27 -1.67 5.47
CA LYS A 85 17.89 -0.85 4.42
C LYS A 85 17.12 -0.93 3.09
N CYS A 86 15.79 -0.90 3.18
CA CYS A 86 14.93 -1.04 2.01
C CYS A 86 15.11 0.14 1.04
N LYS A 87 14.92 -0.13 -0.25
CA LYS A 87 14.93 0.84 -1.34
C LYS A 87 13.75 1.82 -1.24
N SER A 88 13.80 2.90 -2.02
CA SER A 88 12.72 3.88 -2.16
C SER A 88 11.59 3.34 -3.03
N PHE A 89 10.41 3.96 -2.94
CA PHE A 89 9.29 3.64 -3.81
C PHE A 89 9.56 4.03 -5.27
N LYS A 90 10.33 5.10 -5.49
CA LYS A 90 10.87 5.44 -6.81
C LYS A 90 11.65 4.26 -7.42
N TRP A 91 12.56 3.64 -6.66
CA TRP A 91 13.29 2.47 -7.13
C TRP A 91 12.34 1.31 -7.49
N TYR A 92 11.29 1.09 -6.69
CA TYR A 92 10.27 0.07 -6.98
C TYR A 92 9.57 0.33 -8.32
N LEU A 93 9.15 1.57 -8.59
CA LEU A 93 8.54 1.93 -9.87
C LEU A 93 9.51 1.73 -11.03
N GLU A 94 10.77 2.15 -10.88
CA GLU A 94 11.77 2.06 -11.95
C GLU A 94 12.22 0.62 -12.25
N ASN A 95 12.24 -0.27 -11.25
CA ASN A 95 12.87 -1.59 -11.36
C ASN A 95 11.90 -2.78 -11.26
N VAL A 96 10.73 -2.60 -10.65
CA VAL A 96 9.77 -3.68 -10.40
C VAL A 96 8.46 -3.46 -11.15
N PHE A 97 7.96 -2.22 -11.24
CA PHE A 97 6.72 -1.93 -11.96
C PHE A 97 6.81 -0.69 -12.87
N PRO A 98 7.67 -0.74 -13.92
CA PRO A 98 7.93 0.42 -14.79
C PRO A 98 6.74 0.82 -15.67
N ASP A 99 5.79 -0.10 -15.90
CA ASP A 99 4.60 0.19 -16.69
C ASP A 99 3.62 1.13 -15.98
N LEU A 100 3.73 1.26 -14.65
CA LEU A 100 2.88 2.16 -13.86
C LEU A 100 3.37 3.61 -14.01
N LYS A 101 2.64 4.40 -14.79
CA LYS A 101 2.87 5.85 -14.91
C LYS A 101 2.39 6.58 -13.67
N ALA A 102 3.31 6.97 -12.79
CA ALA A 102 3.02 7.69 -11.55
C ALA A 102 3.72 9.07 -11.54
N PRO A 103 3.15 10.11 -12.19
CA PRO A 103 3.74 11.44 -12.18
C PRO A 103 3.66 12.05 -10.77
N ILE A 104 4.72 12.68 -10.27
CA ILE A 104 4.73 13.36 -8.94
C ILE A 104 4.01 14.73 -9.02
N VAL A 105 2.91 14.79 -9.75
CA VAL A 105 2.04 15.97 -9.83
C VAL A 105 0.82 15.65 -9.02
N ARG A 106 0.43 16.52 -8.09
CA ARG A 106 -0.81 16.36 -7.32
C ARG A 106 -1.96 16.10 -8.30
N ALA A 107 -2.58 14.93 -8.20
CA ALA A 107 -3.79 14.65 -8.96
C ALA A 107 -4.81 15.71 -8.54
N SER A 108 -5.21 16.55 -9.49
CA SER A 108 -6.37 17.41 -9.32
C SER A 108 -7.55 16.49 -9.60
N GLY A 109 -8.30 16.13 -8.56
CA GLY A 109 -9.51 15.30 -8.69
C GLY A 109 -10.48 15.83 -9.75
#